data_AF-A0ABD4ZDL1-F1
#
_entry.id   AF-A0ABD4ZDL1-F1
#
_cell.length_a   1.000
_cell.length_b   1.000
_cell.length_c   1.000
_cell.angle_alpha   90.00
_cell.angle_beta   90.00
_cell.angle_gamma   90.00
#
_symmetry.space_group_name_H-M   'P 1'
#
loop_
_entity.id
_entity.type
_entity.pdbx_description
1 polymer ?
#
loop_
_entity_poly.entity_id
_entity_poly.type
_entity_poly.pdbx_seq_one_letter_code
_entity_poly.pdbx_strand_id
1 'polypeptide(L)'
;VMMFFIFCFVGWVWEVTLALITEGMFVNRGTLHGPWLPIYGTGGIIILILLKKLRPHPALLFVGTVVLCGCLEYFSSWYLE
;
A
#
# COMPACT_ATOMS: atom_id res chain seq x y z
N VAL A 1 11.31 -6.11 8.74
CA VAL A 1 10.60 -7.39 8.46
C VAL A 1 9.19 -7.38 9.03
N MET A 2 8.97 -7.23 10.34
CA MET A 2 7.61 -7.25 10.92
C MET A 2 6.69 -6.14 10.37
N MET A 3 7.21 -4.91 10.20
CA MET A 3 6.46 -3.79 9.60
C MET A 3 6.02 -4.07 8.15
N PHE A 4 6.82 -4.81 7.38
CA PHE A 4 6.47 -5.19 6.02
C PHE A 4 5.23 -6.09 6.01
N PHE A 5 5.21 -7.13 6.86
CA PHE A 5 4.07 -8.04 6.97
C PHE A 5 2.80 -7.34 7.50
N ILE A 6 2.94 -6.40 8.42
CA ILE A 6 1.82 -5.58 8.91
C ILE A 6 1.21 -4.77 7.75
N PHE A 7 2.03 -4.08 6.96
CA PHE A 7 1.52 -3.32 5.82
C PHE A 7 0.92 -4.20 4.72
N CYS A 8 1.51 -5.38 4.45
CA CYS A 8 0.93 -6.38 3.56
C CYS A 8 -0.46 -6.83 4.02
N PHE A 9 -0.63 -7.06 5.32
CA PHE A 9 -1.89 -7.49 5.91
C PHE A 9 -2.94 -6.37 5.91
N VAL A 10 -2.56 -5.15 6.28
CA VAL A 10 -3.47 -3.99 6.25
C VAL A 10 -3.93 -3.70 4.81
N GLY A 11 -3.01 -3.74 3.84
CA GLY A 11 -3.35 -3.61 2.43
C GLY A 11 -4.28 -4.71 1.94
N TRP A 12 -4.08 -5.94 2.41
CA TRP A 12 -4.99 -7.05 2.13
C TRP A 12 -6.39 -6.84 2.73
N VAL A 13 -6.50 -6.41 3.98
CA VAL A 13 -7.80 -6.10 4.60
C VAL A 13 -8.52 -4.99 3.82
N TRP A 14 -7.79 -3.96 3.38
CA TRP A 14 -8.34 -2.87 2.58
C TRP A 14 -8.94 -3.36 1.27
N GLU A 15 -8.16 -4.11 0.47
CA GLU A 15 -8.59 -4.64 -0.82
C GLU A 15 -9.74 -5.64 -0.69
N VAL A 16 -9.69 -6.51 0.32
CA VAL A 16 -10.78 -7.46 0.59
C VAL A 16 -12.06 -6.72 0.99
N THR A 17 -11.96 -5.66 1.79
CA THR A 17 -13.12 -4.83 2.16
C THR A 17 -13.69 -4.10 0.95
N LEU A 18 -12.83 -3.54 0.09
CA LEU A 18 -13.26 -2.89 -1.16
C LEU A 18 -13.93 -3.88 -2.12
N ALA A 19 -13.37 -5.08 -2.29
CA ALA A 19 -13.97 -6.13 -3.09
C ALA A 19 -15.32 -6.59 -2.50
N LEU A 20 -15.44 -6.68 -1.18
CA LEU A 20 -16.68 -7.00 -0.50
C LEU A 20 -17.77 -5.93 -0.75
N ILE A 21 -17.40 -4.65 -0.71
CA ILE A 21 -18.33 -3.54 -0.94
C ILE A 21 -18.73 -3.43 -2.42
N THR A 22 -17.77 -3.61 -3.33
CA THR A 22 -17.97 -3.37 -4.76
C THR A 22 -18.58 -4.56 -5.48
N GLU A 23 -18.07 -5.76 -5.20
CA GLU A 23 -18.49 -7.00 -5.88
C GLU A 23 -19.50 -7.81 -5.04
N GLY A 24 -19.70 -7.46 -3.76
CA GLY A 24 -20.58 -8.22 -2.86
C GLY A 24 -20.04 -9.60 -2.48
N MET A 25 -18.83 -9.92 -2.91
CA MET A 25 -18.21 -11.23 -2.75
C MET A 25 -16.88 -11.10 -2.01
N PHE A 26 -16.61 -12.04 -1.12
CA PHE A 26 -15.32 -12.13 -0.45
C PHE A 26 -14.28 -12.71 -1.41
N VAL A 27 -13.57 -11.83 -2.12
CA VAL A 27 -12.50 -12.22 -3.04
C VAL A 27 -11.16 -12.08 -2.35
N ASN A 28 -10.41 -13.19 -2.24
CA ASN A 28 -9.05 -13.14 -1.74
C ASN A 28 -8.13 -12.52 -2.80
N ARG A 29 -7.85 -11.22 -2.68
CA ARG A 29 -6.90 -10.47 -3.53
C ARG A 29 -5.43 -10.71 -3.12
N GLY A 30 -5.19 -11.57 -2.12
CA GLY A 30 -3.88 -11.91 -1.60
C GLY A 30 -3.02 -12.72 -2.57
N THR A 31 -1.70 -12.53 -2.48
CA THR A 31 -0.73 -13.34 -3.23
C THR A 31 -0.33 -14.59 -2.43
N LEU A 32 0.14 -15.64 -3.12
CA LEU A 32 0.62 -16.90 -2.48
C LEU A 32 -0.42 -17.60 -1.58
N HIS A 33 -1.72 -17.53 -1.93
CA HIS A 33 -2.83 -18.09 -1.16
C HIS A 33 -2.99 -17.56 0.28
N GLY A 34 -2.28 -16.49 0.66
CA GLY A 34 -2.37 -15.92 2.01
C GLY A 34 -2.71 -14.43 2.01
N PRO A 35 -2.97 -13.85 3.21
CA PRO A 35 -3.44 -12.47 3.37
C PRO A 35 -2.31 -11.44 3.24
N TRP A 36 -1.53 -11.52 2.16
CA TRP A 36 -0.37 -10.66 1.94
C TRP A 36 -0.44 -10.02 0.56
N LEU A 37 -0.45 -8.68 0.53
CA LEU A 37 -0.17 -7.91 -0.68
C LEU A 37 1.21 -7.24 -0.57
N PRO A 38 2.23 -7.79 -1.25
CA PRO A 38 3.59 -7.26 -1.23
C PRO A 38 3.67 -5.80 -1.65
N ILE A 39 2.80 -5.33 -2.54
CA ILE A 39 2.79 -3.93 -3.02
C ILE A 39 2.55 -2.93 -1.90
N TYR A 40 1.63 -3.22 -0.98
CA TYR A 40 1.39 -2.39 0.21
C TYR A 40 2.53 -2.50 1.22
N GLY A 41 3.10 -3.71 1.35
CA GLY A 41 4.30 -3.95 2.14
C GLY A 41 5.49 -3.10 1.70
N THR A 42 5.83 -3.17 0.41
CA THR A 42 6.92 -2.39 -0.18
C THR A 42 6.62 -0.90 -0.14
N GLY A 43 5.42 -0.47 -0.50
CA GLY A 43 5.02 0.94 -0.45
C GLY A 43 5.14 1.53 0.96
N GLY A 44 4.62 0.85 1.98
CA GLY A 44 4.74 1.28 3.36
C GLY A 44 6.18 1.36 3.85
N ILE A 45 7.05 0.41 3.47
CA ILE A 45 8.48 0.45 3.81
C ILE A 45 9.19 1.60 3.10
N ILE A 46 8.89 1.87 1.83
CA ILE A 46 9.46 2.97 1.06
C ILE A 46 9.09 4.31 1.72
N ILE A 47 7.82 4.49 2.10
CA ILE A 47 7.36 5.67 2.86
C ILE A 47 8.14 5.79 4.17
N LEU A 48 8.23 4.71 4.96
CA LEU A 48 8.93 4.74 6.25
C LEU A 48 10.42 5.11 6.13
N ILE A 49 11.09 4.72 5.05
CA ILE A 49 12.52 5.00 4.84
C ILE A 49 12.71 6.41 4.28
N LEU A 50 12.01 6.78 3.20
CA LEU A 50 12.19 8.06 2.52
C LEU A 50 11.60 9.24 3.31
N LEU A 51 10.44 9.07 3.94
CA LEU A 51 9.75 10.14 4.66
C LEU A 51 10.12 10.20 6.14
N LYS A 52 11.07 9.38 6.62
CA LYS A 52 11.53 9.40 8.02
C LYS A 52 11.94 10.79 8.47
N LYS A 53 12.64 11.53 7.60
CA LYS A 53 13.16 12.89 7.87
C LYS A 53 12.05 13.95 7.91
N LEU A 54 10.89 13.67 7.28
CA LEU A 54 9.74 14.58 7.20
C LEU A 54 8.74 14.36 8.34
N ARG A 55 8.95 13.35 9.20
CA ARG A 55 8.14 13.08 10.40
C ARG A 55 7.87 14.28 11.32
N PRO A 56 8.83 15.21 11.58
CA PRO A 56 8.53 16.38 12.42
C PRO A 56 7.59 17.40 11.77
N HIS A 57 7.34 17.30 10.45
CA HIS A 57 6.46 18.20 9.71
C HIS A 57 5.28 17.43 9.09
N PRO A 58 4.15 17.28 9.80
CA PRO A 58 3.05 16.41 9.36
C PRO A 58 2.44 16.81 8.02
N ALA A 59 2.38 18.12 7.70
CA ALA A 59 1.90 18.60 6.41
C ALA A 59 2.80 18.16 5.23
N LEU A 60 4.13 18.25 5.40
CA LEU A 60 5.08 17.79 4.37
C LEU A 60 5.08 16.26 4.25
N LEU A 61 4.88 15.54 5.36
CA LEU A 61 4.75 14.09 5.34
C LEU A 61 3.49 13.65 4.58
N PHE A 62 2.37 14.34 4.74
CA PHE A 62 1.15 14.08 3.98
C PHE A 62 1.38 14.30 2.48
N VAL A 63 1.88 15.48 2.09
CA VAL A 63 2.15 15.80 0.68
C VAL A 63 3.15 14.82 0.07
N GLY A 64 4.23 14.51 0.78
CA GLY A 64 5.23 13.54 0.32
C GLY A 64 4.63 12.14 0.14
N THR A 65 3.69 11.74 1.00
CA THR A 65 3.02 10.43 0.89
C THR A 65 2.10 10.40 -0.32
N VAL A 66 1.32 11.47 -0.55
CA VAL A 66 0.45 11.60 -1.73
C VAL A 66 1.27 11.55 -3.02
N VAL A 67 2.36 12.32 -3.10
CA VAL A 67 3.25 12.33 -4.28
C VAL A 67 3.89 10.97 -4.49
N LEU A 68 4.40 10.34 -3.43
CA LEU A 68 5.05 9.03 -3.54
C LEU A 68 4.07 7.93 -3.98
N CYS A 69 2.88 7.86 -3.36
CA CYS A 69 1.84 6.93 -3.77
C CYS A 69 1.41 7.19 -5.22
N GLY A 70 1.16 8.45 -5.59
CA GLY A 70 0.80 8.81 -6.97
C GLY A 70 1.86 8.39 -7.99
N CYS A 71 3.14 8.60 -7.68
CA CYS A 71 4.23 8.12 -8.53
C CYS A 71 4.26 6.60 -8.63
N LEU A 72 4.13 5.87 -7.52
CA LEU A 72 4.13 4.40 -7.52
C LEU A 72 2.97 3.83 -8.33
N GLU A 73 1.79 4.43 -8.20
CA GLU A 73 0.59 4.03 -8.92
C GLU A 73 0.72 4.35 -10.42
N TYR A 74 1.26 5.51 -10.77
CA TYR A 74 1.57 5.89 -12.15
C TYR A 74 2.57 4.93 -12.81
N PHE A 75 3.69 4.61 -12.14
CA PHE A 75 4.65 3.63 -12.65
C PHE A 75 4.05 2.24 -12.78
N SER A 76 3.18 1.85 -11.84
CA SER A 76 2.49 0.55 -11.89
C SER A 76 1.51 0.49 -13.07
N SER A 77 0.78 1.58 -13.33
CA SER A 77 -0.11 1.71 -14.49
C SER A 77 0.66 1.69 -15.80
N TRP A 78 1.79 2.42 -15.90
CA TRP A 78 2.63 2.44 -17.11
C TRP A 78 3.25 1.08 -17.43
N TYR A 79 3.56 0.27 -16.42
CA TYR A 79 4.08 -1.08 -16.63
C TYR A 79 3.00 -2.09 -17.04
N LEU A 80 1.75 -1.84 -16.65
CA LEU A 80 0.59 -2.69 -16.94
C LEU A 80 -0.10 -2.37 -18.27
N GLU A 81 0.14 -1.18 -18.82
CA GLU A 81 -0.25 -0.78 -20.18
C GLU A 81 0.69 -1.35 -21.25
#